data_AF-A0A0A1WQ20-F1
#
_entry.id   AF-A0A0A1WQ20-F1
#
_cell.length_a   1.000
_cell.length_b   1.000
_cell.length_c   1.000
_cell.angle_alpha   90.00
_cell.angle_beta   90.00
_cell.angle_gamma   90.00
#
_symmetry.space_group_name_H-M   'P 1'
#
loop_
_entity.id
_entity.type
_entity.pdbx_description
1 polymer ?
#
loop_
_entity_poly.entity_id
_entity_poly.type
_entity_poly.pdbx_seq_one_letter_code
_entity_poly.pdbx_strand_id
1 'polypeptide(L)'
;MSYPSRAPIPPYMNPTIPPPHMMPPMPSARNYRSSATISSQPTVYQRIPDPVPQFRGPIITVFVGNISERVPEALIKRILAACGVVVNWKRVSTFGFCEYDGPNAGMRAVRLLSELELDGKKLVAKVDAKNKLLLDNYKEEELKSGINVSAVDEKSEDDYVLSQMRKVLDDHKHEFEEFDSNSRGDVYGGRINKSKIPRPEDKMTKVLNETNLEEEKRNLISSEIGKFRKRAEADENRKEKEKEKMREKEKDKEREYEKEREREKERKPSDVVKDNISEEDWDAEEKKIPVDKVERMSSRKDRHSSSMSPNRKEKERENRRRRSKSRSRERERDREYREREREREREREREREREKEREREREREREREREKEREREREREREREREREREKEREREREREREREREREEKIVKNIKDLHREKEVEEELRERKKAEKKAREKEEAYQERLKNWELREKRK
;
A
#
# COMPACT_ATOMS: atom_id res chain seq x y z
N MET A 1 -65.04 5.41 23.09
CA MET A 1 -63.96 6.08 22.31
C MET A 1 -63.95 7.56 22.66
N SER A 2 -62.81 8.23 22.44
CA SER A 2 -62.51 9.62 22.84
C SER A 2 -62.42 9.87 24.35
N TYR A 3 -61.29 10.43 24.78
CA TYR A 3 -61.10 11.06 26.09
C TYR A 3 -61.40 12.57 25.98
N PRO A 4 -61.69 13.28 27.09
CA PRO A 4 -62.07 14.69 27.06
C PRO A 4 -60.87 15.64 26.88
N SER A 5 -61.14 16.84 26.34
CA SER A 5 -60.16 17.94 26.27
C SER A 5 -59.79 18.45 27.66
N ARG A 6 -58.53 18.89 27.83
CA ARG A 6 -58.06 19.55 29.06
C ARG A 6 -57.39 20.89 28.74
N ALA A 7 -57.78 21.93 29.47
CA ALA A 7 -57.25 23.29 29.38
C ALA A 7 -55.77 23.38 29.84
N PRO A 8 -55.02 24.42 29.43
CA PRO A 8 -53.61 24.56 29.77
C PRO A 8 -53.37 24.78 31.27
N ILE A 9 -52.21 24.34 31.76
CA ILE A 9 -51.80 24.44 33.17
C ILE A 9 -50.48 25.23 33.24
N PRO A 10 -50.33 26.19 34.18
CA PRO A 10 -49.13 27.02 34.34
C PRO A 10 -47.89 26.21 34.78
N PRO A 11 -46.67 26.77 34.67
CA PRO A 11 -45.43 26.06 34.97
C PRO A 11 -45.36 25.60 36.44
N TYR A 12 -45.15 24.30 36.64
CA TYR A 12 -44.85 23.73 37.95
C TYR A 12 -43.40 24.02 38.33
N MET A 13 -43.20 24.79 39.41
CA MET A 13 -41.90 24.88 40.08
C MET A 13 -41.68 23.60 40.91
N ASN A 14 -40.49 23.01 40.83
CA ASN A 14 -40.15 21.82 41.63
C ASN A 14 -39.54 22.26 42.99
N PRO A 15 -40.16 21.94 44.15
CA PRO A 15 -39.75 22.50 45.43
C PRO A 15 -38.68 21.64 46.13
N THR A 16 -37.42 22.09 46.17
CA THR A 16 -36.37 21.40 46.95
C THR A 16 -35.28 22.32 47.51
N ILE A 17 -35.67 23.44 48.14
CA ILE A 17 -34.79 24.24 49.02
C ILE A 17 -35.56 24.65 50.28
N PRO A 18 -35.29 24.07 51.46
CA PRO A 18 -35.79 24.58 52.74
C PRO A 18 -35.01 25.86 53.17
N PRO A 19 -35.64 26.80 53.89
CA PRO A 19 -35.07 28.13 54.13
C PRO A 19 -33.89 28.18 55.13
N PRO A 20 -32.96 29.13 54.99
CA PRO A 20 -31.62 29.08 55.58
C PRO A 20 -31.56 29.55 57.04
N HIS A 21 -31.85 28.66 58.00
CA HIS A 21 -31.78 29.00 59.43
C HIS A 21 -31.29 27.88 60.37
N MET A 22 -30.72 26.78 59.84
CA MET A 22 -30.25 25.64 60.64
C MET A 22 -28.82 25.14 60.28
N MET A 23 -27.91 26.04 59.92
CA MET A 23 -26.46 25.73 59.91
C MET A 23 -25.66 26.86 60.60
N PRO A 24 -24.76 26.57 61.55
CA PRO A 24 -23.98 27.57 62.27
C PRO A 24 -22.86 28.19 61.39
N PRO A 25 -22.41 29.42 61.70
CA PRO A 25 -21.58 30.20 60.78
C PRO A 25 -20.08 29.87 60.86
N MET A 26 -19.47 29.64 59.69
CA MET A 26 -18.01 29.78 59.50
C MET A 26 -17.71 31.25 59.14
N PRO A 27 -16.87 31.98 59.90
CA PRO A 27 -16.61 33.39 59.63
C PRO A 27 -15.78 33.58 58.34
N SER A 28 -16.32 34.36 57.40
CA SER A 28 -15.67 34.62 56.11
C SER A 28 -14.51 35.62 56.25
N ALA A 29 -13.52 35.51 55.36
CA ALA A 29 -12.33 36.34 55.39
C ALA A 29 -12.64 37.81 55.05
N ARG A 30 -12.11 38.74 55.87
CA ARG A 30 -12.05 40.17 55.52
C ARG A 30 -10.69 40.74 55.90
N ASN A 31 -10.02 41.34 54.93
CA ASN A 31 -8.70 41.95 55.11
C ASN A 31 -8.75 43.10 56.12
N TYR A 32 -7.84 43.12 57.09
CA TYR A 32 -7.02 44.31 57.39
C TYR A 32 -5.67 43.90 58.01
N ARG A 33 -4.68 44.79 57.92
CA ARG A 33 -3.28 44.50 58.28
C ARG A 33 -3.01 44.54 59.79
N SER A 34 -2.07 43.72 60.24
CA SER A 34 -1.21 43.97 61.41
C SER A 34 0.18 43.32 61.22
N SER A 35 1.17 43.76 61.98
CA SER A 35 2.60 43.53 61.71
C SER A 35 3.21 42.28 62.36
N ALA A 36 4.05 41.60 61.58
CA ALA A 36 5.32 40.97 61.96
C ALA A 36 5.45 40.25 63.33
N THR A 37 5.65 38.93 63.25
CA THR A 37 6.80 38.27 63.91
C THR A 37 7.58 37.48 62.87
N ILE A 38 8.92 37.59 62.90
CA ILE A 38 9.79 36.81 62.01
C ILE A 38 10.13 35.51 62.72
N SER A 39 9.68 34.38 62.15
CA SER A 39 10.21 33.05 62.47
C SER A 39 10.71 32.43 61.18
N SER A 40 12.02 32.56 60.92
CA SER A 40 12.66 32.10 59.69
C SER A 40 12.95 30.61 59.72
N GLN A 41 11.90 29.80 59.76
CA GLN A 41 11.96 28.37 59.46
C GLN A 41 11.47 28.17 58.02
N PRO A 42 12.36 27.92 57.03
CA PRO A 42 11.92 27.57 55.70
C PRO A 42 11.27 26.17 55.77
N THR A 43 9.94 26.13 55.74
CA THR A 43 9.20 24.91 55.43
C THR A 43 9.55 24.51 54.00
N VAL A 44 10.61 23.71 53.87
CA VAL A 44 10.98 23.04 52.63
C VAL A 44 9.86 22.05 52.32
N TYR A 45 8.84 22.56 51.62
CA TYR A 45 8.01 21.73 50.77
C TYR A 45 8.96 21.01 49.83
N GLN A 46 9.28 19.76 50.15
CA GLN A 46 9.77 18.80 49.19
C GLN A 46 8.67 18.65 48.15
N ARG A 47 8.70 19.51 47.13
CA ARG A 47 8.05 19.21 45.86
C ARG A 47 8.61 17.85 45.47
N ILE A 48 7.73 16.85 45.44
CA ILE A 48 8.02 15.61 44.73
C ILE A 48 8.49 16.05 43.35
N PRO A 49 9.72 15.71 42.93
CA PRO A 49 10.22 16.15 41.63
C PRO A 49 9.24 15.63 40.57
N ASP A 50 8.81 16.51 39.68
CA ASP A 50 7.83 16.15 38.64
C ASP A 50 8.32 14.88 37.92
N PRO A 51 7.44 13.87 37.74
CA PRO A 51 7.86 12.54 37.32
C PRO A 51 8.61 12.63 35.99
N VAL A 52 9.89 12.27 36.01
CA VAL A 52 10.77 12.41 34.85
C VAL A 52 10.13 11.68 33.65
N PRO A 53 9.98 12.35 32.50
CA PRO A 53 9.25 11.79 31.36
C PRO A 53 9.91 10.49 30.90
N GLN A 54 9.15 9.40 31.00
CA GLN A 54 9.60 8.06 30.63
C GLN A 54 9.51 7.89 29.10
N PHE A 55 10.52 8.39 28.40
CA PHE A 55 10.72 8.15 26.97
C PHE A 55 10.89 6.66 26.69
N ARG A 56 10.27 6.16 25.62
CA ARG A 56 10.41 4.76 25.19
C ARG A 56 11.76 4.45 24.56
N GLY A 57 12.50 5.44 24.09
CA GLY A 57 13.80 5.23 23.46
C GLY A 57 14.68 6.48 23.39
N PRO A 58 15.78 6.44 22.62
CA PRO A 58 16.55 7.64 22.32
C PRO A 58 15.68 8.66 21.58
N ILE A 59 15.75 9.93 22.00
CA ILE A 59 15.06 11.03 21.32
C ILE A 59 15.75 11.29 19.98
N ILE A 60 14.99 11.18 18.89
CA ILE A 60 15.48 11.40 17.52
C ILE A 60 15.01 12.75 17.02
N THR A 61 15.97 13.63 16.68
CA THR A 61 15.67 14.94 16.10
C THR A 61 15.66 14.87 14.57
N VAL A 62 14.55 15.31 13.98
CA VAL A 62 14.29 15.34 12.54
C VAL A 62 14.12 16.79 12.10
N PHE A 63 14.97 17.23 11.18
CA PHE A 63 14.78 18.47 10.43
C PHE A 63 13.62 18.30 9.46
N VAL A 64 12.69 19.25 9.42
CA VAL A 64 11.56 19.27 8.48
C VAL A 64 11.55 20.62 7.76
N GLY A 65 11.88 20.62 6.47
CA GLY A 65 12.06 21.81 5.64
C GLY A 65 11.07 21.95 4.49
N ASN A 66 11.17 23.07 3.77
CA ASN A 66 10.33 23.48 2.63
C ASN A 66 8.83 23.70 2.98
N ILE A 67 8.54 24.02 4.24
CA ILE A 67 7.20 24.33 4.73
C ILE A 67 6.80 25.71 4.20
N SER A 68 5.67 25.81 3.49
CA SER A 68 5.16 27.11 3.03
C SER A 68 4.72 28.00 4.20
N GLU A 69 4.91 29.31 4.08
CA GLU A 69 4.47 30.27 5.12
C GLU A 69 2.94 30.30 5.27
N ARG A 70 2.19 29.88 4.24
CA ARG A 70 0.72 29.69 4.29
C ARG A 70 0.27 28.53 5.18
N VAL A 71 1.13 27.53 5.46
CA VAL A 71 0.77 26.35 6.26
C VAL A 71 0.58 26.76 7.73
N PRO A 72 -0.60 26.58 8.34
CA PRO A 72 -0.83 26.92 9.75
C PRO A 72 0.04 26.09 10.70
N GLU A 73 0.41 26.65 11.85
CA GLU A 73 1.22 25.92 12.84
C GLU A 73 0.46 24.74 13.47
N ALA A 74 -0.86 24.86 13.61
CA ALA A 74 -1.74 23.78 14.05
C ALA A 74 -1.72 22.59 13.07
N LEU A 75 -1.79 22.86 11.76
CA LEU A 75 -1.76 21.83 10.72
C LEU A 75 -0.45 21.04 10.74
N ILE A 76 0.70 21.73 10.70
CA ILE A 76 2.01 21.03 10.72
C ILE A 76 2.21 20.24 12.03
N LYS A 77 1.74 20.75 13.18
CA LYS A 77 1.76 20.00 14.46
C LYS A 77 0.93 18.71 14.39
N ARG A 78 -0.29 18.75 13.83
CA ARG A 78 -1.14 17.56 13.65
C ARG A 78 -0.52 16.54 12.69
N ILE A 79 0.10 16.99 11.60
CA ILE A 79 0.84 16.14 10.65
C ILE A 79 2.03 15.45 11.33
N LEU A 80 2.86 16.20 12.07
CA LEU A 80 4.05 15.66 12.74
C LEU A 80 3.68 14.64 13.83
N ALA A 81 2.58 14.89 14.57
CA ALA A 81 2.05 13.97 15.57
C ALA A 81 1.47 12.67 14.97
N ALA A 82 1.14 12.64 13.68
CA ALA A 82 0.72 11.40 13.01
C ALA A 82 1.89 10.41 12.83
N CYS A 83 3.13 10.89 12.66
CA CYS A 83 4.32 10.01 12.54
C CYS A 83 4.63 9.23 13.82
N GLY A 84 4.27 9.79 14.98
CA GLY A 84 4.59 9.25 16.30
C GLY A 84 4.59 10.33 17.39
N VAL A 85 4.99 9.96 18.60
CA VAL A 85 4.99 10.85 19.77
C VAL A 85 6.05 11.94 19.60
N VAL A 86 5.57 13.18 19.43
CA VAL A 86 6.42 14.38 19.38
C VAL A 86 6.70 14.85 20.80
N VAL A 87 7.97 14.83 21.20
CA VAL A 87 8.47 15.41 22.46
C VAL A 87 8.50 16.94 22.37
N ASN A 88 8.91 17.47 21.20
CA ASN A 88 9.11 18.90 20.99
C ASN A 88 9.03 19.24 19.49
N TRP A 89 8.51 20.42 19.15
CA TRP A 89 8.49 20.95 17.78
C TRP A 89 8.80 22.44 17.78
N LYS A 90 9.85 22.83 17.03
CA LYS A 90 10.26 24.22 16.88
C LYS A 90 10.34 24.61 15.40
N ARG A 91 9.37 25.40 14.94
CA ARG A 91 9.37 26.03 13.61
C ARG A 91 10.28 27.26 13.57
N VAL A 92 10.95 27.45 12.43
CA VAL A 92 11.83 28.57 12.08
C VAL A 92 11.49 28.99 10.64
N SER A 93 10.46 29.82 10.47
CA SER A 93 9.89 30.22 9.16
C SER A 93 9.55 29.01 8.26
N THR A 94 10.36 28.71 7.23
CA THR A 94 10.11 27.66 6.22
C THR A 94 10.68 26.28 6.57
N PHE A 95 11.27 26.12 7.75
CA PHE A 95 11.72 24.82 8.27
C PHE A 95 11.44 24.71 9.78
N GLY A 96 11.83 23.59 10.38
CA GLY A 96 11.81 23.39 11.82
C GLY A 96 12.51 22.10 12.23
N PHE A 97 12.55 21.85 13.54
CA PHE A 97 13.09 20.64 14.14
C PHE A 97 12.02 19.97 15.00
N CYS A 98 11.78 18.69 14.73
CA CYS A 98 10.84 17.84 15.45
C CYS A 98 11.63 16.79 16.23
N GLU A 99 11.40 16.70 17.54
CA GLU A 99 12.05 15.74 18.41
C GLU A 99 11.04 14.64 18.74
N TYR A 100 11.33 13.40 18.32
CA TYR A 100 10.45 12.24 18.46
C TYR A 100 10.92 11.31 19.58
N ASP A 101 9.97 10.72 20.32
CA ASP A 101 10.27 9.63 21.25
C ASP A 101 10.47 8.32 20.48
N GLY A 102 11.72 7.85 20.44
CA GLY A 102 12.11 6.57 19.90
C GLY A 102 12.46 6.56 18.39
N PRO A 103 13.24 5.56 17.96
CA PRO A 103 13.77 5.46 16.60
C PRO A 103 12.69 5.28 15.52
N ASN A 104 11.65 4.48 15.79
CA ASN A 104 10.68 4.09 14.76
C ASN A 104 9.82 5.29 14.33
N ALA A 105 9.47 6.18 15.27
CA ALA A 105 8.83 7.46 14.96
C ALA A 105 9.73 8.36 14.09
N GLY A 106 11.03 8.42 14.39
CA GLY A 106 12.02 9.13 13.59
C GLY A 106 12.18 8.56 12.17
N MET A 107 12.24 7.23 12.02
CA MET A 107 12.32 6.58 10.70
C MET A 107 11.07 6.83 9.86
N ARG A 108 9.86 6.60 10.42
CA ARG A 108 8.60 6.86 9.71
C ARG A 108 8.45 8.34 9.32
N ALA A 109 8.82 9.27 10.20
CA ALA A 109 8.80 10.70 9.88
C ALA A 109 9.70 11.03 8.67
N VAL A 110 10.89 10.44 8.56
CA VAL A 110 11.80 10.66 7.43
C VAL A 110 11.25 10.08 6.12
N ARG A 111 10.65 8.89 6.16
CA ARG A 111 9.97 8.28 4.99
C ARG A 111 8.80 9.17 4.53
N LEU A 112 7.80 9.30 5.38
CA LEU A 112 6.47 9.78 4.99
C LEU A 112 6.44 11.30 4.74
N LEU A 113 7.12 12.09 5.56
CA LEU A 113 7.12 13.54 5.39
C LEU A 113 7.91 13.98 4.15
N SER A 114 8.92 13.23 3.70
CA SER A 114 9.71 13.57 2.50
C SER A 114 8.93 13.43 1.19
N GLU A 115 7.81 12.69 1.21
CA GLU A 115 6.92 12.52 0.04
C GLU A 115 5.67 13.40 0.12
N LEU A 116 5.38 13.96 1.30
CA LEU A 116 4.20 14.79 1.57
C LEU A 116 4.31 16.19 0.92
N GLU A 117 3.24 16.61 0.25
CA GLU A 117 3.15 17.90 -0.43
C GLU A 117 2.14 18.83 0.24
N LEU A 118 2.59 20.03 0.66
CA LEU A 118 1.76 21.07 1.27
C LEU A 118 1.83 22.35 0.44
N ASP A 119 0.69 22.95 0.07
CA ASP A 119 0.65 24.24 -0.66
C ASP A 119 1.55 24.24 -1.93
N GLY A 120 1.52 23.13 -2.68
CA GLY A 120 2.33 22.91 -3.89
C GLY A 120 3.84 22.69 -3.65
N LYS A 121 4.25 22.40 -2.41
CA LYS A 121 5.65 22.20 -2.02
C LYS A 121 5.84 20.89 -1.27
N LYS A 122 6.72 20.03 -1.80
CA LYS A 122 7.13 18.80 -1.11
C LYS A 122 8.03 19.13 0.07
N LEU A 123 7.69 18.60 1.24
CA LEU A 123 8.49 18.80 2.44
C LEU A 123 9.81 18.02 2.33
N VAL A 124 10.79 18.38 3.16
CA VAL A 124 12.11 17.75 3.21
C VAL A 124 12.40 17.30 4.63
N ALA A 125 12.17 16.01 4.93
CA ALA A 125 12.51 15.44 6.23
C ALA A 125 13.90 14.79 6.21
N LYS A 126 14.78 15.18 7.13
CA LYS A 126 16.17 14.70 7.22
C LYS A 126 16.61 14.58 8.67
N VAL A 127 17.53 13.66 8.92
CA VAL A 127 18.17 13.44 10.22
C VAL A 127 19.59 13.97 10.16
N ASP A 128 20.13 14.44 11.29
CA ASP A 128 21.55 14.80 11.39
C ASP A 128 22.46 13.55 11.33
N ALA A 129 23.76 13.75 11.17
CA ALA A 129 24.70 12.63 11.06
C ALA A 129 24.74 11.74 12.32
N LYS A 130 24.58 12.31 13.52
CA LYS A 130 24.58 11.56 14.78
C LYS A 130 23.33 10.70 14.90
N ASN A 131 22.15 11.29 14.75
CA ASN A 131 20.90 10.55 14.89
C ASN A 131 20.67 9.59 13.71
N LYS A 132 21.21 9.86 12.51
CA LYS A 132 21.20 8.88 11.42
C LYS A 132 21.97 7.62 11.82
N LEU A 133 23.16 7.76 12.41
CA LEU A 133 23.93 6.60 12.90
C LEU A 133 23.17 5.84 14.00
N LEU A 134 22.43 6.52 14.88
CA LEU A 134 21.58 5.86 15.86
C LEU A 134 20.43 5.06 15.21
N LEU A 135 19.80 5.59 14.16
CA LEU A 135 18.75 4.89 13.40
C LEU A 135 19.32 3.71 12.60
N ASP A 136 20.48 3.88 11.94
CA ASP A 136 21.16 2.82 11.20
C ASP A 136 21.53 1.65 12.13
N ASN A 137 22.15 1.96 13.28
CA ASN A 137 22.51 0.98 14.31
C ASN A 137 21.27 0.27 14.88
N TYR A 138 20.20 1.01 15.21
CA TYR A 138 18.98 0.42 15.76
C TYR A 138 18.32 -0.54 14.77
N LYS A 139 18.27 -0.17 13.48
CA LYS A 139 17.76 -1.04 12.42
C LYS A 139 18.60 -2.31 12.26
N GLU A 140 19.92 -2.21 12.40
CA GLU A 140 20.80 -3.38 12.47
C GLU A 140 20.53 -4.24 13.72
N GLU A 141 20.20 -3.65 14.87
CA GLU A 141 19.86 -4.39 16.09
C GLU A 141 18.50 -5.09 15.99
N GLU A 142 17.47 -4.46 15.42
CA GLU A 142 16.18 -5.14 15.12
C GLU A 142 16.41 -6.35 14.21
N LEU A 143 17.17 -6.19 13.11
CA LEU A 143 17.57 -7.28 12.21
C LEU A 143 18.35 -8.41 12.90
N LYS A 144 19.16 -8.12 13.93
CA LYS A 144 19.92 -9.12 14.70
C LYS A 144 19.07 -9.75 15.82
N SER A 145 18.05 -9.07 16.32
CA SER A 145 17.21 -9.52 17.44
C SER A 145 16.29 -10.69 17.10
N GLY A 146 16.01 -10.90 15.81
CA GLY A 146 15.10 -11.94 15.33
C GLY A 146 13.61 -11.67 15.62
N ILE A 147 13.27 -10.54 16.22
CA ILE A 147 11.88 -10.10 16.39
C ILE A 147 11.37 -9.66 15.00
N ASN A 148 10.77 -10.60 14.28
CA ASN A 148 10.25 -10.38 12.93
C ASN A 148 8.95 -9.57 12.96
N VAL A 149 9.05 -8.28 13.33
CA VAL A 149 8.04 -7.26 13.00
C VAL A 149 7.98 -7.22 11.48
N SER A 150 6.97 -7.87 10.91
CA SER A 150 6.99 -8.17 9.48
C SER A 150 6.97 -6.89 8.65
N ALA A 151 7.59 -6.90 7.47
CA ALA A 151 7.52 -5.78 6.53
C ALA A 151 6.08 -5.46 6.03
N VAL A 152 5.11 -6.34 6.32
CA VAL A 152 3.67 -6.09 6.14
C VAL A 152 3.13 -5.15 7.22
N ASP A 153 3.64 -5.24 8.43
CA ASP A 153 3.24 -4.46 9.61
C ASP A 153 3.79 -3.02 9.52
N GLU A 154 5.08 -2.86 9.20
CA GLU A 154 5.67 -1.53 8.91
C GLU A 154 4.90 -0.78 7.81
N LYS A 155 4.50 -1.50 6.74
CA LYS A 155 3.71 -0.89 5.66
C LYS A 155 2.29 -0.56 6.12
N SER A 156 1.67 -1.42 6.91
CA SER A 156 0.33 -1.19 7.48
C SER A 156 0.32 0.05 8.41
N GLU A 157 1.36 0.24 9.22
CA GLU A 157 1.56 1.48 9.99
C GLU A 157 1.72 2.70 9.08
N ASP A 158 2.61 2.64 8.08
CA ASP A 158 2.87 3.76 7.17
C ASP A 158 1.60 4.16 6.38
N ASP A 159 0.86 3.19 5.82
CA ASP A 159 -0.42 3.41 5.12
C ASP A 159 -1.50 4.00 6.06
N TYR A 160 -1.54 3.56 7.33
CA TYR A 160 -2.43 4.14 8.35
C TYR A 160 -2.05 5.59 8.70
N VAL A 161 -0.76 5.89 8.87
CA VAL A 161 -0.26 7.24 9.16
C VAL A 161 -0.53 8.18 7.98
N LEU A 162 -0.32 7.74 6.74
CA LEU A 162 -0.68 8.50 5.54
C LEU A 162 -2.19 8.79 5.48
N SER A 163 -3.04 7.85 5.89
CA SER A 163 -4.49 8.05 6.01
C SER A 163 -4.83 9.13 7.05
N GLN A 164 -4.19 9.12 8.22
CA GLN A 164 -4.37 10.17 9.24
C GLN A 164 -3.88 11.55 8.73
N MET A 165 -2.71 11.61 8.09
CA MET A 165 -2.20 12.86 7.48
C MET A 165 -3.17 13.39 6.42
N ARG A 166 -3.68 12.53 5.54
CA ARG A 166 -4.63 12.92 4.49
C ARG A 166 -5.94 13.45 5.07
N LYS A 167 -6.45 12.84 6.15
CA LYS A 167 -7.61 13.37 6.87
C LYS A 167 -7.33 14.74 7.48
N VAL A 168 -6.17 14.91 8.12
CA VAL A 168 -5.74 16.20 8.70
C VAL A 168 -5.60 17.28 7.62
N LEU A 169 -5.21 16.93 6.40
CA LEU A 169 -5.17 17.87 5.26
C LEU A 169 -6.58 18.26 4.77
N ASP A 170 -7.53 17.33 4.77
CA ASP A 170 -8.91 17.61 4.36
C ASP A 170 -9.65 18.44 5.43
N ASP A 171 -9.48 18.11 6.72
CA ASP A 171 -9.95 18.89 7.88
C ASP A 171 -9.54 20.38 7.78
N HIS A 172 -8.27 20.66 7.43
CA HIS A 172 -7.71 22.01 7.34
C HIS A 172 -7.81 22.63 5.93
N LYS A 173 -8.40 21.96 4.95
CA LYS A 173 -8.45 22.42 3.54
C LYS A 173 -9.14 23.78 3.41
N HIS A 174 -10.25 23.97 4.13
CA HIS A 174 -11.02 25.22 4.07
C HIS A 174 -10.27 26.42 4.68
N GLU A 175 -9.30 26.23 5.58
CA GLU A 175 -8.46 27.31 6.10
C GLU A 175 -7.57 27.94 5.01
N PHE A 176 -7.18 27.17 3.98
CA PHE A 176 -6.46 27.71 2.82
C PHE A 176 -7.40 28.49 1.88
N GLU A 177 -8.64 28.05 1.73
CA GLU A 177 -9.65 28.66 0.85
C GLU A 177 -10.14 30.01 1.43
N GLU A 178 -10.30 30.12 2.75
CA GLU A 178 -10.70 31.36 3.44
C GLU A 178 -9.60 32.44 3.46
N PHE A 179 -8.32 32.05 3.34
CA PHE A 179 -7.21 32.99 3.16
C PHE A 179 -7.19 33.62 1.75
N ASP A 180 -7.58 32.86 0.72
CA ASP A 180 -7.68 33.32 -0.67
C ASP A 180 -8.93 34.20 -0.91
N SER A 181 -10.03 33.97 -0.17
CA SER A 181 -11.25 34.77 -0.29
C SER A 181 -11.08 36.20 0.23
N ASN A 182 -10.44 36.38 1.40
CA ASN A 182 -10.05 37.70 1.92
C ASN A 182 -9.05 38.42 0.99
N SER A 183 -8.29 37.69 0.17
CA SER A 183 -7.40 38.25 -0.84
C SER A 183 -8.11 38.65 -2.16
N ARG A 184 -9.43 38.41 -2.27
CA ARG A 184 -10.29 38.76 -3.41
C ARG A 184 -11.43 39.74 -3.06
N GLY A 185 -11.41 40.30 -1.86
CA GLY A 185 -12.42 41.27 -1.39
C GLY A 185 -12.29 42.67 -1.98
N ASP A 186 -12.47 42.84 -3.30
CA ASP A 186 -12.49 44.16 -3.94
C ASP A 186 -13.54 44.24 -5.07
N VAL A 187 -14.82 44.09 -4.69
CA VAL A 187 -15.99 44.07 -5.60
C VAL A 187 -16.73 45.42 -5.61
N TYR A 188 -15.99 46.53 -5.61
CA TYR A 188 -16.46 47.82 -6.14
C TYR A 188 -15.27 48.61 -6.70
N GLY A 189 -15.41 49.16 -7.90
CA GLY A 189 -14.26 49.51 -8.73
C GLY A 189 -13.53 50.82 -8.38
N GLY A 190 -12.20 50.74 -8.23
CA GLY A 190 -11.30 51.90 -8.21
C GLY A 190 -10.04 51.66 -9.05
N ARG A 191 -9.83 52.43 -10.13
CA ARG A 191 -8.56 52.42 -10.88
C ARG A 191 -7.49 53.19 -10.10
N ILE A 192 -6.58 52.49 -9.41
CA ILE A 192 -5.39 53.10 -8.79
C ILE A 192 -4.11 52.45 -9.34
N ASN A 193 -3.05 53.26 -9.44
CA ASN A 193 -1.92 53.05 -10.34
C ASN A 193 -1.04 51.83 -10.03
N LYS A 194 -0.48 51.22 -11.08
CA LYS A 194 0.66 50.30 -10.98
C LYS A 194 1.90 51.06 -10.48
N SER A 195 2.26 50.93 -9.21
CA SER A 195 3.55 51.41 -8.70
C SER A 195 4.15 50.51 -7.61
N LYS A 196 5.34 49.98 -7.90
CA LYS A 196 6.29 49.33 -6.97
C LYS A 196 5.77 48.11 -6.18
N ILE A 197 5.96 46.94 -6.78
CA ILE A 197 6.18 45.69 -6.03
C ILE A 197 7.51 45.87 -5.25
N PRO A 198 7.56 45.69 -3.91
CA PRO A 198 8.81 45.70 -3.14
C PRO A 198 9.70 44.52 -3.52
N ARG A 199 11.03 44.68 -3.51
CA ARG A 199 11.93 43.56 -3.81
C ARG A 199 12.04 42.63 -2.58
N PRO A 200 12.39 41.34 -2.77
CA PRO A 200 12.50 40.39 -1.65
C PRO A 200 13.51 40.84 -0.57
N GLU A 201 14.53 41.59 -0.99
CA GLU A 201 15.57 42.18 -0.15
C GLU A 201 14.99 43.12 0.93
N ASP A 202 13.95 43.89 0.61
CA ASP A 202 13.31 44.86 1.52
C ASP A 202 12.56 44.19 2.69
N LYS A 203 12.26 42.88 2.59
CA LYS A 203 11.59 42.11 3.66
C LYS A 203 12.57 41.51 4.66
N MET A 204 13.74 41.07 4.20
CA MET A 204 14.70 40.34 5.06
C MET A 204 15.38 41.25 6.09
N THR A 205 15.53 42.54 5.79
CA THR A 205 16.01 43.56 6.74
C THR A 205 15.04 43.82 7.90
N LYS A 206 13.73 43.67 7.69
CA LYS A 206 12.72 44.03 8.70
C LYS A 206 12.54 42.96 9.77
N VAL A 207 12.52 41.68 9.40
CA VAL A 207 12.30 40.54 10.32
C VAL A 207 13.45 40.34 11.32
N LEU A 208 14.68 40.68 10.92
CA LEU A 208 15.88 40.51 11.77
C LEU A 208 16.13 41.65 12.77
N ASN A 209 15.21 42.62 12.89
CA ASN A 209 15.32 43.73 13.84
C ASN A 209 14.48 43.52 15.12
N GLU A 210 13.71 42.43 15.23
CA GLU A 210 12.80 42.16 16.37
C GLU A 210 13.41 41.22 17.43
N THR A 211 14.58 40.62 17.19
CA THR A 211 15.33 39.85 18.19
C THR A 211 16.58 40.61 18.62
N ASN A 212 16.74 40.81 19.93
CA ASN A 212 17.90 41.49 20.52
C ASN A 212 19.15 40.58 20.50
N LEU A 213 19.74 40.43 19.31
CA LEU A 213 20.98 39.70 19.04
C LEU A 213 21.97 40.67 18.38
N GLU A 214 23.20 40.72 18.92
CA GLU A 214 24.24 41.63 18.43
C GLU A 214 24.50 41.43 16.93
N GLU A 215 24.61 42.55 16.21
CA GLU A 215 24.60 42.61 14.75
C GLU A 215 25.73 41.77 14.10
N GLU A 216 26.87 41.66 14.77
CA GLU A 216 27.99 40.79 14.37
C GLU A 216 27.60 39.31 14.30
N LYS A 217 26.80 38.82 15.27
CA LYS A 217 26.33 37.42 15.32
C LYS A 217 25.33 37.14 14.20
N ARG A 218 24.44 38.10 13.91
CA ARG A 218 23.54 38.08 12.74
C ARG A 218 24.32 38.02 11.43
N ASN A 219 25.38 38.83 11.29
CA ASN A 219 26.20 38.87 10.08
C ASN A 219 27.05 37.60 9.89
N LEU A 220 27.60 37.04 10.96
CA LEU A 220 28.31 35.75 10.94
C LEU A 220 27.38 34.61 10.49
N ILE A 221 26.19 34.49 11.10
CA ILE A 221 25.20 33.46 10.74
C ILE A 221 24.75 33.61 9.27
N SER A 222 24.51 34.85 8.82
CA SER A 222 24.12 35.13 7.42
C SER A 222 25.21 34.74 6.42
N SER A 223 26.48 35.01 6.76
CA SER A 223 27.65 34.61 5.98
C SER A 223 27.79 33.08 5.89
N GLU A 224 27.63 32.38 7.00
CA GLU A 224 27.76 30.91 7.03
C GLU A 224 26.61 30.21 6.28
N ILE A 225 25.38 30.72 6.40
CA ILE A 225 24.24 30.27 5.58
C ILE A 225 24.51 30.51 4.08
N GLY A 226 25.11 31.64 3.71
CA GLY A 226 25.52 31.91 2.33
C GLY A 226 26.53 30.89 1.79
N LYS A 227 27.55 30.54 2.58
CA LYS A 227 28.53 29.50 2.23
C LYS A 227 27.87 28.12 2.10
N PHE A 228 26.94 27.78 3.00
CA PHE A 228 26.21 26.51 2.96
C PHE A 228 25.31 26.40 1.72
N ARG A 229 24.56 27.44 1.38
CA ARG A 229 23.73 27.49 0.16
C ARG A 229 24.58 27.29 -1.10
N LYS A 230 25.68 28.05 -1.22
CA LYS A 230 26.61 27.94 -2.36
C LYS A 230 27.28 26.57 -2.48
N ARG A 231 27.50 25.87 -1.35
CA ARG A 231 28.00 24.49 -1.33
C ARG A 231 26.94 23.47 -1.74
N ALA A 232 25.68 23.65 -1.31
CA ALA A 232 24.57 22.78 -1.69
C ALA A 232 24.25 22.89 -3.19
N GLU A 233 24.16 24.12 -3.71
CA GLU A 233 23.95 24.43 -5.13
C GLU A 233 25.03 23.81 -6.03
N ALA A 234 26.30 23.86 -5.60
CA ALA A 234 27.41 23.23 -6.33
C ALA A 234 27.34 21.69 -6.34
N ASP A 235 26.85 21.07 -5.27
CA ASP A 235 26.68 19.61 -5.17
C ASP A 235 25.45 19.12 -5.96
N GLU A 236 24.37 19.92 -5.99
CA GLU A 236 23.18 19.68 -6.80
C GLU A 236 23.51 19.78 -8.31
N ASN A 237 24.18 20.85 -8.73
CA ASN A 237 24.64 21.05 -10.10
C ASN A 237 25.64 19.96 -10.55
N ARG A 238 26.47 19.44 -9.62
CA ARG A 238 27.33 18.27 -9.87
C ARG A 238 26.49 17.00 -10.12
N LYS A 239 25.50 16.73 -9.28
CA LYS A 239 24.60 15.56 -9.41
C LYS A 239 23.75 15.63 -10.67
N GLU A 240 23.34 16.82 -11.10
CA GLU A 240 22.62 17.03 -12.35
C GLU A 240 23.49 16.68 -13.57
N LYS A 241 24.72 17.21 -13.64
CA LYS A 241 25.71 16.86 -14.68
C LYS A 241 26.10 15.38 -14.69
N GLU A 242 26.04 14.72 -13.54
CA GLU A 242 26.30 13.27 -13.42
C GLU A 242 25.11 12.45 -13.96
N LYS A 243 23.87 12.85 -13.66
CA LYS A 243 22.64 12.28 -14.26
C LYS A 243 22.58 12.52 -15.77
N GLU A 244 22.97 13.70 -16.24
CA GLU A 244 23.02 14.04 -17.68
C GLU A 244 23.98 13.12 -18.43
N LYS A 245 25.21 12.95 -17.93
CA LYS A 245 26.20 12.00 -18.48
C LYS A 245 25.75 10.54 -18.44
N MET A 246 24.92 10.15 -17.47
CA MET A 246 24.34 8.81 -17.45
C MET A 246 23.27 8.64 -18.54
N ARG A 247 22.38 9.62 -18.73
CA ARG A 247 21.39 9.65 -19.81
C ARG A 247 22.03 9.71 -21.21
N GLU A 248 23.17 10.37 -21.34
CA GLU A 248 23.96 10.41 -22.58
C GLU A 248 24.53 9.03 -22.92
N LYS A 249 25.19 8.37 -21.97
CA LYS A 249 25.66 6.98 -22.10
C LYS A 249 24.55 5.97 -22.36
N GLU A 250 23.36 6.19 -21.80
CA GLU A 250 22.18 5.36 -22.01
C GLU A 250 21.69 5.46 -23.46
N LYS A 251 21.56 6.68 -24.00
CA LYS A 251 21.24 6.91 -25.42
C LYS A 251 22.29 6.37 -26.37
N ASP A 252 23.57 6.45 -26.04
CA ASP A 252 24.63 5.91 -26.90
C ASP A 252 24.65 4.38 -26.90
N LYS A 253 24.33 3.73 -25.78
CA LYS A 253 24.05 2.27 -25.73
C LYS A 253 22.81 1.88 -26.54
N GLU A 254 21.74 2.67 -26.46
CA GLU A 254 20.51 2.44 -27.22
C GLU A 254 20.79 2.52 -28.74
N ARG A 255 21.57 3.52 -29.17
CA ARG A 255 22.06 3.66 -30.56
C ARG A 255 23.02 2.55 -30.99
N GLU A 256 23.78 1.97 -30.08
CA GLU A 256 24.68 0.84 -30.36
C GLU A 256 23.87 -0.45 -30.53
N TYR A 257 22.92 -0.71 -29.64
CA TYR A 257 21.98 -1.83 -29.72
C TYR A 257 21.07 -1.75 -30.96
N GLU A 258 20.62 -0.56 -31.35
CA GLU A 258 19.82 -0.38 -32.57
C GLU A 258 20.63 -0.72 -33.84
N LYS A 259 21.89 -0.29 -33.92
CA LYS A 259 22.80 -0.67 -35.01
C LYS A 259 23.12 -2.16 -35.03
N GLU A 260 23.25 -2.80 -33.86
CA GLU A 260 23.45 -4.25 -33.76
C GLU A 260 22.20 -4.99 -34.27
N ARG A 261 21.00 -4.56 -33.86
CA ARG A 261 19.72 -5.07 -34.33
C ARG A 261 19.49 -4.84 -35.83
N GLU A 262 20.03 -3.78 -36.43
CA GLU A 262 20.03 -3.61 -37.89
C GLU A 262 20.97 -4.60 -38.59
N ARG A 263 22.19 -4.80 -38.08
CA ARG A 263 23.13 -5.82 -38.58
C ARG A 263 22.57 -7.24 -38.47
N GLU A 264 21.75 -7.53 -37.46
CA GLU A 264 21.02 -8.80 -37.36
C GLU A 264 19.90 -8.93 -38.40
N LYS A 265 19.21 -7.85 -38.79
CA LYS A 265 18.23 -7.89 -39.89
C LYS A 265 18.89 -8.08 -41.26
N GLU A 266 20.11 -7.57 -41.45
CA GLU A 266 20.89 -7.77 -42.69
C GLU A 266 21.44 -9.20 -42.82
N ARG A 267 21.56 -9.95 -41.72
CA ARG A 267 21.88 -11.38 -41.71
C ARG A 267 20.67 -12.21 -42.18
N LYS A 268 20.55 -12.38 -43.50
CA LYS A 268 19.55 -13.27 -44.13
C LYS A 268 19.59 -14.68 -43.53
N PRO A 269 18.43 -15.28 -43.19
CA PRO A 269 18.35 -16.71 -42.92
C PRO A 269 18.63 -17.52 -44.20
N SER A 270 19.49 -18.53 -44.10
CA SER A 270 19.63 -19.59 -45.11
C SER A 270 18.77 -20.78 -44.71
N ASP A 271 17.78 -21.09 -45.55
CA ASP A 271 17.11 -22.39 -45.74
C ASP A 271 16.73 -23.24 -44.51
N VAL A 272 15.42 -23.46 -44.30
CA VAL A 272 14.77 -24.78 -44.47
C VAL A 272 13.25 -24.67 -44.25
N VAL A 273 12.49 -25.20 -45.23
CA VAL A 273 11.09 -25.68 -45.24
C VAL A 273 10.01 -24.90 -44.45
N LYS A 274 8.98 -24.45 -45.18
CA LYS A 274 7.62 -24.23 -44.67
C LYS A 274 6.74 -25.42 -45.05
N ASP A 275 5.77 -25.76 -44.21
CA ASP A 275 4.55 -26.46 -44.62
C ASP A 275 3.31 -25.69 -44.13
N ASN A 276 2.18 -25.90 -44.80
CA ASN A 276 0.95 -25.11 -44.65
C ASN A 276 -0.09 -25.80 -43.75
N ILE A 277 -1.12 -25.05 -43.32
CA ILE A 277 -2.54 -25.36 -43.64
C ILE A 277 -3.49 -24.22 -43.18
N SER A 278 -4.59 -24.08 -43.91
CA SER A 278 -5.75 -23.16 -43.79
C SER A 278 -6.67 -23.49 -42.57
N GLU A 279 -7.33 -22.55 -41.89
CA GLU A 279 -8.46 -21.64 -42.27
C GLU A 279 -9.85 -22.32 -42.13
N GLU A 280 -10.91 -21.52 -41.90
CA GLU A 280 -12.31 -21.88 -41.57
C GLU A 280 -12.51 -22.55 -40.18
N ASP A 281 -13.30 -22.06 -39.21
CA ASP A 281 -14.49 -21.18 -39.11
C ASP A 281 -15.86 -21.82 -39.43
N TRP A 282 -16.68 -22.04 -38.39
CA TRP A 282 -18.09 -22.43 -38.43
C TRP A 282 -18.77 -22.10 -37.09
N ASP A 283 -19.82 -21.27 -37.11
CA ASP A 283 -20.59 -20.85 -35.93
C ASP A 283 -22.11 -20.90 -36.17
N ALA A 284 -22.87 -21.08 -35.08
CA ALA A 284 -24.31 -20.93 -34.87
C ALA A 284 -25.36 -21.34 -35.94
N GLU A 285 -26.29 -22.24 -35.58
CA GLU A 285 -27.69 -22.14 -36.03
C GLU A 285 -28.70 -22.63 -34.96
N GLU A 286 -29.88 -22.00 -34.87
CA GLU A 286 -30.92 -22.31 -33.86
C GLU A 286 -32.33 -21.87 -34.33
N LYS A 287 -33.34 -22.78 -34.36
CA LYS A 287 -34.76 -22.62 -33.88
C LYS A 287 -35.86 -23.45 -34.59
N LYS A 288 -36.58 -24.26 -33.79
CA LYS A 288 -38.07 -24.39 -33.66
C LYS A 288 -38.96 -25.01 -34.76
N ILE A 289 -40.15 -25.44 -34.30
CA ILE A 289 -41.28 -26.12 -34.98
C ILE A 289 -42.56 -25.27 -34.78
N PRO A 290 -43.56 -25.30 -35.69
CA PRO A 290 -44.94 -25.68 -35.25
C PRO A 290 -45.79 -26.50 -36.27
N VAL A 291 -46.99 -26.89 -35.82
CA VAL A 291 -48.03 -27.81 -36.38
C VAL A 291 -48.91 -27.16 -37.50
N ASP A 292 -49.82 -27.83 -38.25
CA ASP A 292 -51.10 -28.46 -37.79
C ASP A 292 -51.97 -29.15 -38.91
N LYS A 293 -52.96 -29.98 -38.48
CA LYS A 293 -54.40 -30.05 -38.93
C LYS A 293 -55.08 -31.17 -39.81
N VAL A 294 -56.19 -31.70 -39.24
CA VAL A 294 -57.53 -32.25 -39.73
C VAL A 294 -57.81 -33.57 -40.52
N GLU A 295 -58.63 -34.43 -39.86
CA GLU A 295 -59.91 -35.12 -40.24
C GLU A 295 -60.17 -35.92 -41.55
N ARG A 296 -60.88 -37.07 -41.43
CA ARG A 296 -62.38 -37.19 -41.52
C ARG A 296 -62.91 -38.66 -41.44
N MET A 297 -64.19 -38.86 -41.08
CA MET A 297 -64.89 -40.19 -40.98
C MET A 297 -65.99 -40.45 -42.03
N SER A 298 -66.41 -41.72 -42.20
CA SER A 298 -67.82 -42.24 -42.11
C SER A 298 -68.15 -43.45 -43.04
N SER A 299 -69.41 -43.92 -43.07
CA SER A 299 -69.84 -45.31 -43.41
C SER A 299 -71.01 -45.43 -44.41
N ARG A 300 -71.34 -46.66 -44.87
CA ARG A 300 -72.52 -47.02 -45.70
C ARG A 300 -73.15 -48.39 -45.29
N LYS A 301 -74.31 -48.76 -45.86
CA LYS A 301 -75.36 -49.62 -45.21
C LYS A 301 -76.30 -50.38 -46.20
N ASP A 302 -77.12 -51.31 -45.66
CA ASP A 302 -78.36 -51.95 -46.23
C ASP A 302 -78.14 -52.96 -47.42
N ARG A 303 -78.95 -53.99 -47.81
CA ARG A 303 -80.15 -54.82 -47.40
C ARG A 303 -80.22 -56.07 -48.33
N HIS A 304 -81.01 -57.17 -48.22
CA HIS A 304 -81.89 -57.84 -47.21
C HIS A 304 -81.71 -59.39 -47.36
N SER A 305 -82.61 -60.42 -47.47
CA SER A 305 -84.09 -60.68 -47.48
C SER A 305 -84.40 -62.21 -47.28
N SER A 306 -85.69 -62.63 -47.30
CA SER A 306 -86.34 -63.98 -47.51
C SER A 306 -85.56 -65.31 -47.61
N SER A 307 -86.08 -66.51 -47.23
CA SER A 307 -87.40 -66.95 -46.69
C SER A 307 -87.30 -68.27 -45.85
N MET A 308 -88.42 -68.86 -45.38
CA MET A 308 -88.51 -70.11 -44.57
C MET A 308 -89.20 -71.26 -45.37
N SER A 309 -88.88 -72.56 -45.31
CA SER A 309 -88.67 -73.54 -44.19
C SER A 309 -90.00 -74.02 -43.54
N PRO A 310 -90.18 -75.28 -43.02
CA PRO A 310 -89.18 -76.33 -42.68
C PRO A 310 -89.58 -77.82 -42.97
N ASN A 311 -88.68 -78.77 -42.64
CA ASN A 311 -89.06 -80.13 -42.19
C ASN A 311 -88.56 -80.37 -40.74
N ARG A 312 -89.41 -80.94 -39.86
CA ARG A 312 -89.26 -80.89 -38.39
C ARG A 312 -88.01 -81.63 -37.88
N LYS A 313 -87.61 -82.74 -38.51
CA LYS A 313 -86.42 -83.55 -38.13
C LYS A 313 -85.09 -82.88 -38.51
N GLU A 314 -85.08 -82.00 -39.51
CA GLU A 314 -83.89 -81.28 -39.91
C GLU A 314 -83.55 -80.16 -38.93
N LYS A 315 -84.56 -79.41 -38.49
CA LYS A 315 -84.43 -78.29 -37.54
C LYS A 315 -83.76 -78.70 -36.21
N GLU A 316 -83.97 -79.93 -35.75
CA GLU A 316 -83.30 -80.47 -34.55
C GLU A 316 -81.81 -80.82 -34.81
N ARG A 317 -81.50 -81.46 -35.95
CA ARG A 317 -80.12 -81.75 -36.38
C ARG A 317 -79.35 -80.44 -36.61
N GLU A 318 -80.01 -79.44 -37.19
CA GLU A 318 -79.46 -78.10 -37.36
C GLU A 318 -79.18 -77.44 -36.01
N ASN A 319 -80.10 -77.52 -35.04
CA ASN A 319 -79.88 -76.93 -33.72
C ASN A 319 -78.72 -77.63 -32.97
N ARG A 320 -78.56 -78.95 -33.09
CA ARG A 320 -77.35 -79.66 -32.60
C ARG A 320 -76.08 -79.17 -33.29
N ARG A 321 -76.09 -79.02 -34.63
CA ARG A 321 -74.96 -78.46 -35.40
C ARG A 321 -74.62 -77.03 -34.96
N ARG A 322 -75.62 -76.15 -34.79
CA ARG A 322 -75.46 -74.77 -34.29
C ARG A 322 -74.85 -74.77 -32.88
N ARG A 323 -75.35 -75.59 -31.95
CA ARG A 323 -74.82 -75.69 -30.57
C ARG A 323 -73.38 -76.20 -30.53
N SER A 324 -73.01 -77.18 -31.36
CA SER A 324 -71.62 -77.65 -31.50
C SER A 324 -70.71 -76.60 -32.13
N LYS A 325 -71.16 -75.90 -33.20
CA LYS A 325 -70.39 -74.81 -33.83
C LYS A 325 -70.21 -73.62 -32.87
N SER A 326 -71.18 -73.35 -31.99
CA SER A 326 -71.06 -72.36 -30.92
C SER A 326 -69.98 -72.75 -29.91
N ARG A 327 -70.01 -73.98 -29.38
CA ARG A 327 -68.97 -74.50 -28.48
C ARG A 327 -67.57 -74.56 -29.12
N SER A 328 -67.49 -74.73 -30.44
CA SER A 328 -66.22 -74.60 -31.18
C SER A 328 -65.69 -73.17 -31.12
N ARG A 329 -66.51 -72.18 -31.50
CA ARG A 329 -66.17 -70.74 -31.48
C ARG A 329 -65.91 -70.17 -30.08
N GLU A 330 -66.44 -70.83 -29.06
CA GLU A 330 -66.19 -70.54 -27.65
C GLU A 330 -64.79 -71.03 -27.24
N ARG A 331 -64.42 -72.26 -27.60
CA ARG A 331 -63.07 -72.81 -27.39
C ARG A 331 -61.99 -72.13 -28.24
N GLU A 332 -62.31 -71.70 -29.46
CA GLU A 332 -61.41 -70.91 -30.31
C GLU A 332 -61.08 -69.58 -29.64
N ARG A 333 -62.09 -68.85 -29.13
CA ARG A 333 -61.87 -67.57 -28.43
C ARG A 333 -61.19 -67.71 -27.06
N ASP A 334 -61.43 -68.78 -26.31
CA ASP A 334 -60.70 -69.05 -25.07
C ASP A 334 -59.21 -69.36 -25.35
N ARG A 335 -58.90 -70.05 -26.46
CA ARG A 335 -57.52 -70.32 -26.89
C ARG A 335 -56.83 -69.03 -27.37
N GLU A 336 -57.50 -68.25 -28.21
CA GLU A 336 -57.04 -66.94 -28.69
C GLU A 336 -56.79 -65.96 -27.53
N TYR A 337 -57.67 -65.94 -26.52
CA TYR A 337 -57.50 -65.12 -25.32
C TYR A 337 -56.22 -65.48 -24.56
N ARG A 338 -55.98 -66.79 -24.32
CA ARG A 338 -54.75 -67.28 -23.67
C ARG A 338 -53.48 -67.01 -24.48
N GLU A 339 -53.57 -66.98 -25.81
CA GLU A 339 -52.44 -66.64 -26.67
C GLU A 339 -52.09 -65.15 -26.57
N ARG A 340 -53.09 -64.25 -26.61
CA ARG A 340 -52.88 -62.81 -26.37
C ARG A 340 -52.38 -62.48 -24.97
N GLU A 341 -52.81 -63.22 -23.93
CA GLU A 341 -52.28 -63.08 -22.57
C GLU A 341 -50.77 -63.39 -22.53
N ARG A 342 -50.34 -64.52 -23.09
CA ARG A 342 -48.93 -64.92 -23.19
C ARG A 342 -48.10 -63.97 -24.05
N GLU A 343 -48.70 -63.37 -25.07
CA GLU A 343 -48.04 -62.40 -25.94
C GLU A 343 -47.74 -61.10 -25.18
N ARG A 344 -48.72 -60.56 -24.45
CA ARG A 344 -48.54 -59.41 -23.53
C ARG A 344 -47.54 -59.71 -22.39
N GLU A 345 -47.50 -60.94 -21.90
CA GLU A 345 -46.59 -61.35 -20.85
C GLU A 345 -45.13 -61.31 -21.33
N ARG A 346 -44.85 -61.85 -22.54
CA ARG A 346 -43.55 -61.73 -23.22
C ARG A 346 -43.20 -60.30 -23.61
N GLU A 347 -44.19 -59.47 -23.93
CA GLU A 347 -43.98 -58.05 -24.27
C GLU A 347 -43.48 -57.27 -23.05
N ARG A 348 -44.11 -57.44 -21.88
CA ARG A 348 -43.65 -56.91 -20.59
C ARG A 348 -42.28 -57.44 -20.16
N GLU A 349 -41.97 -58.69 -20.50
CA GLU A 349 -40.67 -59.30 -20.18
C GLU A 349 -39.54 -58.62 -20.98
N ARG A 350 -39.72 -58.43 -22.30
CA ARG A 350 -38.81 -57.66 -23.16
C ARG A 350 -38.67 -56.20 -22.77
N GLU A 351 -39.75 -55.59 -22.26
CA GLU A 351 -39.73 -54.22 -21.76
C GLU A 351 -38.82 -54.08 -20.54
N ARG A 352 -38.90 -55.03 -19.59
CA ARG A 352 -38.01 -55.11 -18.41
C ARG A 352 -36.55 -55.41 -18.76
N GLU A 353 -36.27 -56.18 -19.82
CA GLU A 353 -34.89 -56.38 -20.30
C GLU A 353 -34.29 -55.07 -20.82
N ARG A 354 -35.03 -54.33 -21.67
CA ARG A 354 -34.62 -53.02 -22.20
C ARG A 354 -34.42 -51.98 -21.10
N GLU A 355 -35.23 -52.04 -20.03
CA GLU A 355 -35.09 -51.15 -18.88
C GLU A 355 -33.79 -51.42 -18.11
N LYS A 356 -33.46 -52.69 -17.83
CA LYS A 356 -32.18 -53.12 -17.22
C LYS A 356 -30.96 -52.82 -18.11
N GLU A 357 -31.11 -52.88 -19.42
CA GLU A 357 -30.05 -52.53 -20.36
C GLU A 357 -29.69 -51.04 -20.28
N ARG A 358 -30.70 -50.17 -20.32
CA ARG A 358 -30.55 -48.71 -20.10
C ARG A 358 -30.01 -48.35 -18.72
N GLU A 359 -30.35 -49.11 -17.69
CA GLU A 359 -29.85 -48.91 -16.33
C GLU A 359 -28.33 -49.18 -16.25
N ARG A 360 -27.86 -50.29 -16.82
CA ARG A 360 -26.42 -50.62 -16.95
C ARG A 360 -25.65 -49.63 -17.82
N GLU A 361 -26.29 -49.07 -18.84
CA GLU A 361 -25.67 -48.07 -19.71
C GLU A 361 -25.40 -46.76 -18.95
N ARG A 362 -26.38 -46.27 -18.19
CA ARG A 362 -26.22 -45.12 -17.27
C ARG A 362 -25.20 -45.36 -16.16
N GLU A 363 -25.08 -46.59 -15.68
CA GLU A 363 -24.11 -46.95 -14.65
C GLU A 363 -22.66 -46.83 -15.17
N ARG A 364 -22.40 -47.36 -16.38
CA ARG A 364 -21.12 -47.20 -17.10
C ARG A 364 -20.79 -45.76 -17.46
N GLU A 365 -21.81 -44.96 -17.77
CA GLU A 365 -21.65 -43.53 -18.07
C GLU A 365 -21.15 -42.75 -16.85
N ARG A 366 -21.79 -42.95 -15.69
CA ARG A 366 -21.35 -42.38 -14.39
C ARG A 366 -19.96 -42.85 -13.95
N GLU A 367 -19.58 -44.09 -14.28
CA GLU A 367 -18.25 -44.62 -13.99
C GLU A 367 -17.16 -43.87 -14.80
N ARG A 368 -17.42 -43.63 -16.10
CA ARG A 368 -16.55 -42.83 -16.98
C ARG A 368 -16.44 -41.37 -16.57
N GLU A 369 -17.50 -40.76 -16.04
CA GLU A 369 -17.44 -39.39 -15.49
C GLU A 369 -16.49 -39.32 -14.28
N ARG A 370 -16.62 -40.25 -13.33
CA ARG A 370 -15.75 -40.34 -12.14
C ARG A 370 -14.28 -40.62 -12.49
N GLU A 371 -14.04 -41.36 -13.57
CA GLU A 371 -12.68 -41.61 -14.05
C GLU A 371 -12.04 -40.34 -14.64
N LYS A 372 -12.77 -39.60 -15.49
CA LYS A 372 -12.34 -38.29 -16.01
C LYS A 372 -12.16 -37.23 -14.92
N GLU A 373 -12.96 -37.27 -13.86
CA GLU A 373 -12.83 -36.35 -12.72
C GLU A 373 -11.51 -36.59 -11.96
N ARG A 374 -11.18 -37.85 -11.67
CA ARG A 374 -9.90 -38.25 -11.05
C ARG A 374 -8.68 -37.95 -11.93
N GLU A 375 -8.82 -38.04 -13.24
CA GLU A 375 -7.75 -37.70 -14.19
C GLU A 375 -7.43 -36.19 -14.15
N ARG A 376 -8.47 -35.33 -14.21
CA ARG A 376 -8.35 -33.87 -14.05
C ARG A 376 -7.79 -33.46 -12.69
N GLU A 377 -8.10 -34.20 -11.62
CA GLU A 377 -7.57 -33.94 -10.28
C GLU A 377 -6.05 -34.17 -10.22
N ARG A 378 -5.58 -35.31 -10.76
CA ARG A 378 -4.15 -35.63 -10.89
C ARG A 378 -3.38 -34.65 -11.80
N GLU A 379 -4.04 -34.13 -12.83
CA GLU A 379 -3.44 -33.14 -13.74
C GLU A 379 -3.19 -31.81 -13.03
N ARG A 380 -4.17 -31.31 -12.27
CA ARG A 380 -4.05 -30.12 -11.40
C ARG A 380 -3.00 -30.29 -10.30
N GLU A 381 -2.83 -31.50 -9.78
CA GLU A 381 -1.81 -31.79 -8.76
C GLU A 381 -0.39 -31.66 -9.34
N ARG A 382 -0.14 -32.24 -10.52
CA ARG A 382 1.13 -32.09 -11.27
C ARG A 382 1.42 -30.65 -11.70
N GLU A 383 0.39 -29.87 -12.00
CA GLU A 383 0.54 -28.45 -12.36
C GLU A 383 1.03 -27.63 -11.15
N ARG A 384 0.42 -27.82 -9.98
CA ARG A 384 0.85 -27.22 -8.70
C ARG A 384 2.26 -27.64 -8.28
N GLU A 385 2.67 -28.87 -8.59
CA GLU A 385 4.02 -29.35 -8.29
C GLU A 385 5.08 -28.61 -9.14
N ARG A 386 4.83 -28.48 -10.45
CA ARG A 386 5.69 -27.69 -11.38
C ARG A 386 5.75 -26.21 -11.02
N GLU A 387 4.66 -25.64 -10.51
CA GLU A 387 4.62 -24.25 -10.05
C GLU A 387 5.55 -24.04 -8.83
N ARG A 388 5.51 -24.96 -7.86
CA ARG A 388 6.40 -24.97 -6.68
C ARG A 388 7.88 -25.17 -7.02
N GLU A 389 8.21 -25.94 -8.07
CA GLU A 389 9.60 -26.05 -8.54
C GLU A 389 10.10 -24.72 -9.10
N ARG A 390 9.31 -24.07 -9.97
CA ARG A 390 9.65 -22.75 -10.55
C ARG A 390 9.78 -21.65 -9.50
N GLU A 391 9.00 -21.73 -8.42
CA GLU A 391 9.12 -20.80 -7.28
C GLU A 391 10.45 -20.98 -6.53
N LYS A 392 10.82 -22.23 -6.20
CA LYS A 392 12.11 -22.55 -5.57
C LYS A 392 13.32 -22.22 -6.44
N GLU A 393 13.20 -22.33 -7.76
CA GLU A 393 14.26 -21.94 -8.69
C GLU A 393 14.50 -20.42 -8.67
N ARG A 394 13.43 -19.62 -8.74
CA ARG A 394 13.47 -18.16 -8.62
C ARG A 394 13.99 -17.69 -7.25
N GLU A 395 13.70 -18.43 -6.18
CA GLU A 395 14.22 -18.13 -4.84
C GLU A 395 15.75 -18.31 -4.77
N ARG A 396 16.27 -19.43 -5.29
CA ARG A 396 17.71 -19.70 -5.39
C ARG A 396 18.45 -18.73 -6.30
N GLU A 397 17.80 -18.24 -7.35
CA GLU A 397 18.37 -17.23 -8.24
C GLU A 397 18.55 -15.88 -7.52
N ARG A 398 17.52 -15.42 -6.80
CA ARG A 398 17.56 -14.21 -5.94
C ARG A 398 18.59 -14.32 -4.82
N GLU A 399 18.78 -15.51 -4.24
CA GLU A 399 19.80 -15.76 -3.22
C GLU A 399 21.22 -15.56 -3.78
N ARG A 400 21.52 -16.14 -4.96
CA ARG A 400 22.79 -15.95 -5.68
C ARG A 400 23.02 -14.51 -6.14
N GLU A 401 21.96 -13.77 -6.46
CA GLU A 401 22.06 -12.36 -6.79
C GLU A 401 22.50 -11.52 -5.58
N ARG A 402 21.87 -11.73 -4.41
CA ARG A 402 22.24 -11.09 -3.14
C ARG A 402 23.66 -11.44 -2.69
N GLU A 403 24.11 -12.67 -2.94
CA GLU A 403 25.49 -13.10 -2.65
C GLU A 403 26.50 -12.31 -3.49
N ARG A 404 26.25 -12.16 -4.79
CA ARG A 404 27.08 -11.35 -5.71
C ARG A 404 27.03 -9.86 -5.39
N GLU A 405 25.92 -9.36 -4.86
CA GLU A 405 25.79 -7.97 -4.40
C GLU A 405 26.69 -7.71 -3.19
N ARG A 406 26.60 -8.57 -2.15
CA ARG A 406 27.49 -8.52 -0.97
C ARG A 406 28.96 -8.60 -1.34
N GLU A 407 29.33 -9.49 -2.28
CA GLU A 407 30.71 -9.63 -2.75
C GLU A 407 31.23 -8.35 -3.44
N ARG A 408 30.35 -7.58 -4.10
CA ARG A 408 30.69 -6.26 -4.68
C ARG A 408 30.80 -5.20 -3.59
N GLU A 409 29.89 -5.16 -2.63
CA GLU A 409 29.94 -4.23 -1.50
C GLU A 409 31.21 -4.42 -0.66
N GLU A 410 31.59 -5.67 -0.35
CA GLU A 410 32.82 -5.97 0.39
C GLU A 410 34.07 -5.48 -0.37
N LYS A 411 34.14 -5.69 -1.69
CA LYS A 411 35.22 -5.17 -2.55
C LYS A 411 35.28 -3.64 -2.53
N ILE A 412 34.13 -2.96 -2.55
CA ILE A 412 34.05 -1.49 -2.46
C ILE A 412 34.53 -1.01 -1.07
N VAL A 413 34.04 -1.61 0.01
CA VAL A 413 34.44 -1.28 1.40
C VAL A 413 35.93 -1.52 1.62
N LYS A 414 36.50 -2.59 1.05
CA LYS A 414 37.93 -2.87 1.10
C LYS A 414 38.74 -1.80 0.37
N ASN A 415 38.38 -1.49 -0.89
CA ASN A 415 39.05 -0.45 -1.67
C ASN A 415 39.01 0.93 -0.99
N ILE A 416 37.91 1.27 -0.29
CA ILE A 416 37.80 2.52 0.48
C ILE A 416 38.75 2.53 1.69
N LYS A 417 38.87 1.40 2.42
CA LYS A 417 39.80 1.26 3.55
C LYS A 417 41.26 1.34 3.11
N ASP A 418 41.60 0.67 2.01
CA ASP A 418 42.96 0.67 1.46
C ASP A 418 43.35 2.09 0.96
N LEU A 419 42.44 2.79 0.27
CA LEU A 419 42.62 4.19 -0.15
C LEU A 419 42.72 5.18 1.04
N HIS A 420 42.07 4.90 2.17
CA HIS A 420 42.24 5.71 3.38
C HIS A 420 43.64 5.53 3.97
N ARG A 421 44.10 4.28 4.10
CA ARG A 421 45.43 3.95 4.61
C ARG A 421 46.54 4.53 3.72
N GLU A 422 46.37 4.50 2.40
CA GLU A 422 47.33 5.11 1.47
C GLU A 422 47.48 6.62 1.70
N LYS A 423 46.36 7.35 1.90
CA LYS A 423 46.38 8.79 2.22
C LYS A 423 47.00 9.10 3.56
N GLU A 424 46.72 8.28 4.57
CA GLU A 424 47.27 8.40 5.93
C GLU A 424 48.81 8.27 5.91
N VAL A 425 49.34 7.28 5.18
CA VAL A 425 50.79 7.12 4.95
C VAL A 425 51.37 8.25 4.10
N GLU A 426 50.64 8.76 3.09
CA GLU A 426 51.11 9.91 2.30
C GLU A 426 51.19 11.20 3.15
N GLU A 427 50.23 11.40 4.05
CA GLU A 427 50.22 12.52 4.99
C GLU A 427 51.35 12.40 6.02
N GLU A 428 51.57 11.23 6.62
CA GLU A 428 52.72 10.98 7.50
C GLU A 428 54.06 11.26 6.80
N LEU A 429 54.21 10.83 5.53
CA LEU A 429 55.42 11.09 4.74
C LEU A 429 55.62 12.59 4.49
N ARG A 430 54.53 13.34 4.25
CA ARG A 430 54.55 14.82 4.08
C ARG A 430 54.89 15.51 5.41
N GLU A 431 54.32 15.07 6.53
CA GLU A 431 54.62 15.53 7.89
C GLU A 431 56.11 15.32 8.24
N ARG A 432 56.62 14.10 8.03
CA ARG A 432 58.02 13.73 8.25
C ARG A 432 58.98 14.61 7.43
N LYS A 433 58.70 14.85 6.15
CA LYS A 433 59.50 15.74 5.29
C LYS A 433 59.48 17.20 5.77
N LYS A 434 58.34 17.72 6.27
CA LYS A 434 58.29 19.06 6.89
C LYS A 434 59.13 19.10 8.17
N ALA A 435 59.05 18.07 9.01
CA ALA A 435 59.79 17.98 10.27
C ALA A 435 61.30 17.88 10.04
N GLU A 436 61.74 17.09 9.07
CA GLU A 436 63.13 16.94 8.64
C GLU A 436 63.70 18.28 8.13
N LYS A 437 62.99 18.97 7.23
CA LYS A 437 63.38 20.31 6.75
C LYS A 437 63.53 21.31 7.90
N LYS A 438 62.56 21.31 8.83
CA LYS A 438 62.55 22.17 10.03
C LYS A 438 63.64 21.80 11.05
N ALA A 439 64.09 20.55 11.09
CA ALA A 439 65.24 20.13 11.88
C ALA A 439 66.54 20.65 11.26
N ARG A 440 66.71 20.49 9.95
CA ARG A 440 67.88 20.98 9.20
C ARG A 440 68.03 22.51 9.29
N GLU A 441 66.94 23.26 9.15
CA GLU A 441 66.92 24.73 9.32
C GLU A 441 67.33 25.15 10.75
N LYS A 442 66.93 24.39 11.78
CA LYS A 442 67.38 24.64 13.17
C LYS A 442 68.87 24.36 13.36
N GLU A 443 69.39 23.32 12.72
CA GLU A 443 70.79 22.93 12.78
C GLU A 443 71.69 23.93 12.03
N GLU A 444 71.30 24.33 10.82
CA GLU A 444 71.92 25.42 10.06
C GLU A 444 71.99 26.71 10.92
N ALA A 445 70.87 27.11 11.53
CA ALA A 445 70.79 28.27 12.42
C ALA A 445 71.49 28.08 13.78
N TYR A 446 71.88 26.86 14.17
CA TYR A 446 72.74 26.61 15.33
C TYR A 446 74.22 26.74 14.94
N GLN A 447 74.62 26.11 13.83
CA GLN A 447 75.96 26.19 13.27
C GLN A 447 76.37 27.62 12.90
N GLU A 448 75.44 28.43 12.38
CA GLU A 448 75.67 29.86 12.13
C GLU A 448 75.92 30.64 13.43
N ARG A 449 75.15 30.37 14.50
CA ARG A 449 75.36 31.01 15.81
C ARG A 449 76.68 30.59 16.45
N LEU A 450 77.08 29.32 16.30
CA LEU A 450 78.38 28.82 16.77
C LEU A 450 79.55 29.51 16.05
N LYS A 451 79.52 29.58 14.71
CA LYS A 451 80.52 30.30 13.90
C LYS A 451 80.59 31.80 14.26
N ASN A 452 79.45 32.45 14.47
CA ASN A 452 79.39 33.84 14.90
C ASN A 452 79.90 34.06 16.33
N TRP A 453 79.81 33.06 17.21
CA TRP A 453 80.43 33.10 18.54
C TRP A 453 81.95 32.92 18.45
N GLU A 454 82.44 31.92 17.73
CA GLU A 454 83.88 31.72 17.50
C GLU A 454 84.56 32.96 16.89
N LEU A 455 83.90 33.61 15.93
CA LEU A 455 84.42 34.82 15.27
C LEU A 455 84.48 36.02 16.23
N ARG A 456 83.66 36.04 17.30
CA ARG A 456 83.71 37.05 18.36
C ARG A 456 84.80 36.76 19.38
N GLU A 457 85.00 35.50 19.76
CA GLU A 457 86.10 35.13 20.65
C GLU A 457 87.47 35.31 19.97
N LYS A 458 87.59 35.01 18.67
CA LYS A 458 88.78 35.30 17.83
C LYS A 458 89.01 36.81 17.56
N ARG A 459 88.19 37.70 18.13
CA ARG A 459 88.31 39.16 18.05
C ARG A 459 88.54 39.83 19.42
N LYS A 460 88.69 39.02 20.49
CA LYS A 460 89.21 39.45 21.79
C LYS A 460 90.72 39.19 21.86
#